data_AF-A0A4S4LQC9-F1
#
_entry.id   AF-A0A4S4LQC9-F1
#
_cell.length_a   1.000
_cell.length_b   1.000
_cell.length_c   1.000
_cell.angle_alpha   90.00
_cell.angle_beta   90.00
_cell.angle_gamma   90.00
#
_symmetry.space_group_name_H-M   'P 1'
#
loop_
_entity.id
_entity.type
_entity.pdbx_description
1 polymer ?
#
loop_
_entity_poly.entity_id
_entity_poly.type
_entity_poly.pdbx_seq_one_letter_code
_entity_poly.pdbx_strand_id
1 'polypeptide(L)'
;MMNILFQDLIDEGHVIIYMDDILIFTDNLEQHRRILHCILWTLQENDLFLKPKKCTFETSKVEYLGVIISHGTVEMDLIKVDGITNWLRPTKVKEV
;
A
#
# COMPACT_ATOMS: atom_id res chain seq x y z
N MET A 1 -0.84 10.40 -13.76
CA MET A 1 -1.71 9.51 -14.56
C MET A 1 -2.59 8.67 -13.62
N MET A 2 -2.00 7.85 -12.74
CA MET A 2 -2.75 7.02 -11.78
C MET A 2 -3.66 7.82 -10.82
N ASN A 3 -3.14 8.91 -10.24
CA ASN A 3 -3.94 9.74 -9.33
C ASN A 3 -5.10 10.46 -10.02
N ILE A 4 -5.03 10.67 -11.34
CA ILE A 4 -6.12 11.31 -12.12
C ILE A 4 -7.20 10.28 -12.44
N LEU A 5 -6.80 9.04 -12.75
CA LEU A 5 -7.71 7.92 -13.03
C LEU A 5 -8.55 7.51 -11.81
N PHE A 6 -8.02 7.70 -10.61
CA PHE A 6 -8.67 7.31 -9.36
C PHE A 6 -8.97 8.50 -8.45
N GLN A 7 -9.02 9.71 -9.00
CA GLN A 7 -9.13 10.94 -8.21
C GLN A 7 -10.37 10.93 -7.31
N ASP A 8 -11.53 10.52 -7.84
CA ASP A 8 -12.77 10.43 -7.07
C ASP A 8 -12.64 9.49 -5.86
N LEU A 9 -11.99 8.34 -6.03
CA LEU A 9 -11.79 7.36 -4.94
C LEU A 9 -10.75 7.81 -3.91
N ILE A 10 -9.78 8.62 -4.34
CA ILE A 10 -8.79 9.25 -3.46
C ILE A 10 -9.46 10.37 -2.65
N ASP A 11 -10.29 11.19 -3.29
CA ASP A 11 -11.01 12.30 -2.65
C ASP A 11 -12.08 11.79 -1.66
N GLU A 12 -12.70 10.64 -1.94
CA GLU A 12 -13.56 9.91 -0.98
C GLU A 12 -12.79 9.34 0.22
N GLY A 13 -11.45 9.28 0.16
CA GLY A 13 -10.60 8.82 1.26
C GLY A 13 -10.56 7.31 1.45
N HIS A 14 -10.93 6.52 0.43
CA HIS A 14 -10.93 5.05 0.49
C HIS A 14 -9.69 4.40 -0.14
N VAL A 15 -8.94 5.17 -0.94
CA VAL A 15 -7.81 4.68 -1.73
C VAL A 15 -6.62 5.61 -1.57
N ILE A 16 -5.44 5.02 -1.37
CA ILE A 16 -4.16 5.73 -1.42
C ILE A 16 -3.32 5.08 -2.52
N ILE A 17 -2.73 5.91 -3.38
CA ILE A 17 -1.87 5.45 -4.48
C ILE A 17 -0.50 6.10 -4.34
N TYR A 18 0.54 5.27 -4.38
CA TYR A 18 1.92 5.71 -4.44
C TYR A 18 2.63 4.97 -5.56
N MET A 19 2.95 5.68 -6.65
CA MET A 19 3.54 5.10 -7.87
C MET A 19 2.67 3.94 -8.40
N ASP A 20 3.15 2.70 -8.26
CA ASP A 20 2.50 1.47 -8.71
C ASP A 20 1.71 0.76 -7.59
N ASP A 21 1.84 1.22 -6.34
CA ASP A 21 1.25 0.59 -5.17
C ASP A 21 -0.09 1.25 -4.80
N ILE A 22 -1.17 0.48 -4.91
CA ILE A 22 -2.54 0.88 -4.58
C ILE A 22 -2.95 0.23 -3.25
N LEU A 23 -3.32 1.06 -2.28
CA LEU A 23 -3.88 0.64 -1.00
C LEU A 23 -5.36 0.99 -0.96
N ILE A 24 -6.19 0.01 -0.61
CA ILE A 24 -7.65 0.18 -0.46
C ILE A 24 -8.00 -0.14 0.99
N PHE A 25 -8.71 0.76 1.67
CA PHE A 25 -9.17 0.56 3.04
C PHE A 25 -10.60 1.06 3.21
N THR A 26 -11.42 0.25 3.86
CA THR A 26 -12.87 0.46 4.02
C THR A 26 -13.34 -0.25 5.27
N ASP A 27 -14.39 0.24 5.92
CA ASP A 27 -14.96 -0.38 7.12
C ASP A 27 -15.83 -1.61 6.83
N ASN A 28 -16.38 -1.72 5.61
CA ASN A 28 -17.28 -2.80 5.20
C ASN A 28 -16.71 -3.56 4.00
N LEU A 29 -16.73 -4.90 4.06
CA LEU A 29 -16.29 -5.80 3.00
C LEU A 29 -17.08 -5.66 1.69
N GLU A 30 -18.39 -5.39 1.75
CA GLU A 30 -19.21 -5.17 0.55
C GLU A 30 -18.79 -3.90 -0.19
N GLN A 31 -18.56 -2.81 0.56
CA GLN A 31 -18.00 -1.58 0.00
C GLN A 31 -16.59 -1.81 -0.54
N HIS A 32 -15.76 -2.56 0.20
CA HIS A 32 -14.40 -2.94 -0.22
C HIS A 32 -14.42 -3.59 -1.60
N ARG A 33 -15.25 -4.62 -1.77
CA ARG A 33 -15.39 -5.36 -3.04
C ARG A 33 -15.89 -4.47 -4.16
N ARG A 34 -16.86 -3.59 -3.90
CA ARG A 34 -17.36 -2.63 -4.90
C ARG A 34 -16.26 -1.72 -5.41
N ILE A 35 -15.46 -1.15 -4.50
CA ILE A 35 -14.33 -0.27 -4.85
C ILE A 35 -13.24 -1.07 -5.57
N LEU A 36 -12.90 -2.25 -5.08
CA LEU A 36 -11.92 -3.14 -5.71
C LEU A 36 -12.32 -3.50 -7.14
N HIS A 37 -13.59 -3.85 -7.38
CA HIS A 37 -14.08 -4.10 -8.73
C HIS A 37 -13.99 -2.87 -9.64
N CYS A 38 -14.31 -1.68 -9.13
CA CYS A 38 -14.15 -0.44 -9.87
C CYS A 38 -12.67 -0.19 -10.25
N ILE A 39 -11.75 -0.41 -9.32
CA ILE A 39 -10.32 -0.26 -9.58
C ILE A 39 -9.83 -1.26 -10.63
N LEU A 40 -10.17 -2.54 -10.48
CA LEU A 40 -9.80 -3.57 -11.45
C LEU A 40 -10.36 -3.29 -12.84
N TRP A 41 -11.60 -2.79 -12.93
CA TRP A 41 -12.20 -2.39 -14.20
C TRP A 41 -11.44 -1.24 -14.85
N THR A 42 -11.16 -0.17 -14.10
CA THR A 42 -10.40 0.98 -14.61
C THR A 42 -8.98 0.59 -15.04
N LEU A 43 -8.32 -0.31 -14.30
CA LEU A 43 -7.02 -0.86 -14.70
C LEU A 43 -7.11 -1.59 -16.04
N GLN A 44 -8.12 -2.43 -16.22
CA GLN A 44 -8.36 -3.17 -17.45
C GLN A 44 -8.60 -2.24 -18.65
N GLU A 45 -9.43 -1.20 -18.48
CA GLU A 45 -9.74 -0.23 -19.56
C GLU A 45 -8.53 0.60 -20.00
N ASN A 46 -7.47 0.68 -19.18
CA ASN A 46 -6.27 1.46 -19.45
C ASN A 46 -5.06 0.56 -19.78
N ASP A 47 -5.27 -0.72 -20.07
CA ASP A 47 -4.21 -1.71 -20.35
C ASP A 47 -3.15 -1.81 -19.22
N LEU A 48 -3.58 -1.65 -17.96
CA LEU A 48 -2.73 -1.75 -16.79
C LEU A 48 -2.93 -3.10 -16.09
N PHE A 49 -1.82 -3.78 -15.80
CA PHE A 49 -1.84 -5.15 -15.28
C PHE A 49 -1.23 -5.24 -13.88
N LEU A 50 -1.94 -5.92 -12.99
CA LEU A 50 -1.44 -6.27 -11.67
C LEU A 50 -0.56 -7.53 -11.74
N LYS A 51 0.44 -7.61 -10.86
CA LYS A 51 1.23 -8.84 -10.65
C LYS A 51 0.60 -9.63 -9.50
N PRO A 52 -0.12 -10.75 -9.74
CA PRO A 52 -0.88 -11.42 -8.69
C PRO A 52 -0.04 -11.86 -7.50
N LYS A 53 1.22 -12.25 -7.73
CA LYS A 53 2.19 -12.64 -6.68
C LYS A 53 2.54 -11.51 -5.70
N LYS A 54 2.28 -10.25 -6.06
CA LYS A 54 2.55 -9.06 -5.24
C LYS A 54 1.27 -8.44 -4.64
N CYS A 55 0.10 -8.92 -5.04
CA CYS A 55 -1.17 -8.38 -4.57
C CYS A 55 -1.65 -9.17 -3.34
N THR A 56 -2.18 -8.44 -2.36
CA THR A 56 -2.86 -9.02 -1.20
C THR A 56 -4.27 -8.43 -1.15
N PHE A 57 -5.28 -9.27 -0.98
CA PHE A 57 -6.69 -8.87 -1.04
C PHE A 57 -7.42 -9.27 0.25
N GLU A 58 -8.40 -8.45 0.64
CA GLU A 58 -9.35 -8.74 1.74
C GLU A 58 -8.68 -9.18 3.06
N THR A 59 -7.55 -8.55 3.41
CA THR A 59 -6.82 -8.81 4.65
C THR A 59 -7.04 -7.71 5.68
N SER A 60 -7.02 -8.08 6.97
CA SER A 60 -7.05 -7.12 8.08
C SER A 60 -5.71 -6.44 8.36
N LYS A 61 -4.62 -6.98 7.78
CA LYS A 61 -3.25 -6.49 7.94
C LYS A 61 -2.51 -6.60 6.61
N VAL A 62 -1.91 -5.50 6.16
CA VAL A 62 -1.17 -5.44 4.88
C VAL A 62 0.13 -4.65 5.04
N GLU A 63 1.18 -5.10 4.35
CA GLU A 63 2.41 -4.31 4.21
C GLU A 63 2.24 -3.32 3.04
N TYR A 64 2.51 -2.05 3.28
CA TYR A 64 2.45 -0.99 2.28
C TYR A 64 3.62 -0.04 2.48
N LEU A 65 4.45 0.15 1.46
CA LEU A 65 5.67 0.99 1.51
C LEU A 65 6.63 0.63 2.67
N GLY A 66 6.58 -0.63 3.12
CA GLY A 66 7.33 -1.18 4.25
C GLY A 66 6.95 -0.59 5.61
N VAL A 67 5.71 -0.12 5.74
CA VAL A 67 4.98 -0.10 7.00
C VAL A 67 3.89 -1.16 6.95
N ILE A 68 3.51 -1.63 8.13
CA ILE A 68 2.45 -2.57 8.34
C ILE A 68 1.21 -1.78 8.75
N ILE A 69 0.13 -1.92 7.99
CA ILE A 69 -1.14 -1.22 8.22
C ILE A 69 -2.16 -2.25 8.72
N SER A 70 -2.79 -1.95 9.85
CA SER A 70 -3.90 -2.69 10.43
C SER A 70 -4.98 -1.75 10.97
N HIS A 71 -6.08 -2.31 11.47
CA HIS A 71 -7.23 -1.53 11.92
C HIS A 71 -6.85 -0.46 12.98
N GLY A 72 -6.84 0.80 12.58
CA GLY A 72 -6.50 1.94 13.44
C GLY A 72 -5.02 2.08 13.81
N THR A 73 -4.13 1.25 13.28
CA THR A 73 -2.70 1.28 13.62
C THR A 73 -1.81 1.22 12.38
N VAL A 74 -0.74 2.01 12.42
CA VAL A 74 0.36 1.96 11.45
C VAL A 74 1.63 1.61 12.23
N GLU A 75 2.17 0.44 11.97
CA GLU A 75 3.37 -0.07 12.62
C GLU A 75 4.52 -0.10 11.62
N MET A 76 5.75 0.17 12.06
CA MET A 76 6.91 -0.05 11.20
C MET A 76 7.17 -1.55 11.10
N ASP A 77 7.56 -2.03 9.93
CA ASP A 77 7.98 -3.42 9.78
C ASP A 77 9.16 -3.70 10.72
N LEU A 78 9.00 -4.72 11.57
CA LEU A 78 10.00 -5.14 12.55
C LEU A 78 11.36 -5.45 11.89
N ILE A 79 11.36 -5.89 10.62
CA ILE A 79 12.60 -6.16 9.86
C ILE A 79 13.39 -4.86 9.60
N LYS A 80 12.69 -3.75 9.28
CA LYS A 80 13.35 -2.44 9.09
C LYS A 80 13.79 -1.84 10.42
N VAL A 81 12.99 -2.01 11.48
CA VAL A 81 13.36 -1.56 12.83
C VAL A 81 14.61 -2.28 13.32
N ASP A 82 14.73 -3.59 13.07
CA ASP A 82 15.89 -4.39 13.50
C ASP A 82 17.19 -3.89 12.86
N GLY A 83 17.16 -3.57 11.56
CA GLY A 83 18.32 -3.02 10.85
C GLY A 83 18.83 -1.69 11.44
N ILE A 84 17.93 -0.82 11.91
CA ILE A 84 18.29 0.45 12.56
C ILE A 84 18.72 0.22 14.01
N THR A 85 18.01 -0.66 14.74
CA THR A 85 18.27 -0.95 16.16
C THR A 85 19.64 -1.60 16.33
N ASN A 86 20.02 -2.48 15.41
CA ASN A 86 21.30 -3.18 15.39
C ASN A 86 22.37 -2.44 14.57
N TRP A 87 22.12 -1.19 14.17
CA TRP A 87 23.06 -0.43 13.37
C TRP A 87 24.35 -0.17 14.16
N LEU A 88 25.45 -0.78 13.73
CA LEU A 88 26.75 -0.57 14.36
C LEU A 88 27.17 0.90 14.21
N ARG A 89 27.75 1.45 15.27
CA ARG A 89 28.27 2.81 15.23
C ARG A 89 29.32 2.92 14.10
N PRO A 90 29.13 3.82 13.13
CA PRO A 90 30.07 3.95 12.03
C PRO A 90 31.47 4.31 12.56
N THR A 91 32.47 3.59 12.07
CA THR A 91 33.88 3.70 12.45
C THR A 91 34.72 4.41 11.39
N LYS A 92 34.20 4.53 10.16
CA LYS A 92 34.86 5.20 9.04
C LYS A 92 34.00 6.32 8.48
N VAL A 93 34.64 7.33 7.90
CA VAL A 93 33.97 8.48 7.27
C VAL A 93 33.01 8.05 6.15
N LYS A 94 33.24 6.90 5.50
CA LYS A 94 32.36 6.36 4.45
C LYS A 94 31.13 5.60 4.97
N GLU A 95 31.03 5.41 6.28
CA GLU A 95 29.92 4.71 6.95
C GLU A 95 28.90 5.72 7.53
N VAL A 96 29.13 7.03 7.30
CA VAL A 96 28.26 8.16 7.64
C VAL A 96 27.60 8.71 6.38
#